data_AF-A0A1Y0I4E6-F1
#
_entry.id   AF-A0A1Y0I4E6-F1
#
_cell.length_a   1.000
_cell.length_b   1.000
_cell.length_c   1.000
_cell.angle_alpha   90.00
_cell.angle_beta   90.00
_cell.angle_gamma   90.00
#
_symmetry.space_group_name_H-M   'P 1'
#
loop_
_entity.id
_entity.type
_entity.pdbx_description
1 polymer ?
#
loop_
_entity_poly.entity_id
_entity_poly.type
_entity_poly.pdbx_seq_one_letter_code
_entity_poly.pdbx_strand_id
1 'polypeptide(L)'
;MRAFFLLLILLSTNAQAGIETLISKAQVAGCTITLTHDATPDAEWGTLIYRVYRVEAGVHVPCSLSVEDIRLSLAQALERYAGVSGLKPVESLFIGRLERYSWVAEAFASMPEEDLRAASTFAGFNAWIGTTAVVRPFIEVLTAQAFAVKGVSCEKVLRLPDGRPVDALCWILLEFASTP
;
A
#
# COMPACT_ATOMS: atom_id res chain seq x y z
N MET A 1 -36.68 -6.80 -34.35
CA MET A 1 -35.60 -6.46 -33.39
C MET A 1 -35.93 -6.98 -31.99
N ARG A 2 -35.85 -8.30 -31.73
CA ARG A 2 -36.09 -8.87 -30.38
C ARG A 2 -35.00 -9.83 -29.90
N ALA A 3 -33.98 -10.11 -30.72
CA ALA A 3 -32.90 -11.05 -30.38
C ALA A 3 -31.65 -10.37 -29.77
N PHE A 4 -31.54 -9.04 -29.80
CA PHE A 4 -30.31 -8.34 -29.42
C PHE A 4 -30.16 -8.09 -27.89
N PHE A 5 -31.25 -8.19 -27.13
CA PHE A 5 -31.26 -7.85 -25.70
C PHE A 5 -30.80 -9.00 -24.77
N LEU A 6 -30.82 -10.25 -25.25
CA LEU A 6 -30.43 -11.43 -24.46
C LEU A 6 -28.92 -11.70 -24.48
N LEU A 7 -28.18 -11.18 -25.48
CA LEU A 7 -26.74 -11.37 -25.59
C LEU A 7 -25.94 -10.49 -24.60
N LEU A 8 -26.51 -9.34 -24.19
CA LEU A 8 -25.87 -8.39 -23.27
C LEU A 8 -25.87 -8.85 -21.81
N ILE A 9 -26.78 -9.75 -21.41
CA ILE A 9 -26.88 -10.22 -20.02
C ILE A 9 -25.88 -11.36 -19.74
N LEU A 10 -25.44 -12.09 -20.77
CA LEU A 10 -24.44 -13.18 -20.63
C LEU A 10 -22.99 -12.67 -20.66
N LEU A 11 -22.77 -11.38 -20.91
CA LEU A 11 -21.47 -10.71 -20.82
C LEU A 11 -21.25 -10.06 -19.45
N SER A 12 -21.97 -10.50 -18.41
CA SER A 12 -21.59 -10.20 -17.03
C SER A 12 -20.24 -10.87 -16.77
N THR A 13 -19.17 -10.10 -16.94
CA THR A 13 -17.82 -10.46 -16.51
C THR A 13 -17.92 -10.97 -15.09
N ASN A 14 -17.47 -12.21 -14.84
CA ASN A 14 -17.39 -12.74 -13.49
C ASN A 14 -16.47 -11.83 -12.68
N ALA A 15 -17.03 -10.95 -11.86
CA ALA A 15 -16.28 -10.22 -10.86
C ALA A 15 -15.80 -11.25 -9.83
N GLN A 16 -14.60 -11.77 -10.03
CA GLN A 16 -13.98 -12.69 -9.08
C GLN A 16 -13.46 -11.89 -7.90
N ALA A 17 -13.80 -12.31 -6.68
CA ALA A 17 -13.20 -11.75 -5.47
C ALA A 17 -11.72 -12.15 -5.41
N GLY A 18 -10.86 -11.22 -4.96
CA GLY A 18 -9.47 -11.52 -4.62
C GLY A 18 -9.40 -12.56 -3.49
N ILE A 19 -8.39 -13.43 -3.54
CA ILE A 19 -8.05 -14.35 -2.46
C ILE A 19 -7.01 -13.66 -1.58
N GLU A 20 -7.41 -13.27 -0.37
CA GLU A 20 -6.52 -12.70 0.63
C GLU A 20 -5.90 -13.82 1.49
N THR A 21 -4.59 -14.04 1.35
CA THR A 21 -3.81 -15.01 2.12
C THR A 21 -3.04 -14.27 3.22
N LEU A 22 -3.29 -14.64 4.49
CA LEU A 22 -2.54 -14.09 5.62
C LEU A 22 -1.11 -14.63 5.66
N ILE A 23 -0.12 -13.74 5.53
CA ILE A 23 1.31 -14.08 5.59
C ILE A 23 1.83 -13.94 7.01
N SER A 24 1.49 -12.82 7.66
CA SER A 24 1.96 -12.52 9.01
C SER A 24 0.93 -11.74 9.78
N LYS A 25 0.87 -12.02 11.09
CA LYS A 25 0.14 -11.24 12.08
C LYS A 25 1.04 -11.06 13.30
N ALA A 26 1.19 -9.83 13.75
CA ALA A 26 1.98 -9.47 14.93
C ALA A 26 1.24 -8.42 15.77
N GLN A 27 1.67 -8.27 17.02
CA GLN A 27 1.26 -7.16 17.88
C GLN A 27 2.49 -6.38 18.32
N VAL A 28 2.46 -5.06 18.12
CA VAL A 28 3.52 -4.13 18.50
C VAL A 28 2.86 -2.87 19.07
N ALA A 29 3.30 -2.42 20.25
CA ALA A 29 2.78 -1.23 20.91
C ALA A 29 1.24 -1.16 21.02
N GLY A 30 0.56 -2.31 21.16
CA GLY A 30 -0.91 -2.38 21.21
C GLY A 30 -1.61 -2.30 19.85
N CYS A 31 -0.87 -2.12 18.75
CA CYS A 31 -1.36 -2.25 17.39
C CYS A 31 -1.24 -3.70 16.91
N THR A 32 -2.25 -4.17 16.19
CA THR A 32 -2.15 -5.36 15.33
C THR A 32 -1.58 -4.96 13.98
N ILE A 33 -0.59 -5.71 13.54
CA ILE A 33 0.04 -5.57 12.23
C ILE A 33 -0.24 -6.83 11.43
N THR A 34 -0.69 -6.68 10.19
CA THR A 34 -0.88 -7.79 9.27
C THR A 34 -0.21 -7.50 7.93
N LEU A 35 0.43 -8.53 7.39
CA LEU A 35 0.80 -8.60 5.98
C LEU A 35 -0.04 -9.70 5.34
N THR A 36 -0.80 -9.35 4.32
CA THR A 36 -1.56 -10.31 3.50
C THR A 36 -1.11 -10.22 2.05
N HIS A 37 -1.22 -11.33 1.32
CA HIS A 37 -1.08 -11.38 -0.13
C HIS A 37 -2.48 -11.43 -0.73
N ASP A 38 -2.80 -10.53 -1.65
CA ASP A 38 -4.09 -10.49 -2.34
C ASP A 38 -3.89 -10.61 -3.85
N ALA A 39 -4.57 -11.57 -4.45
CA ALA A 39 -4.60 -11.78 -5.89
C ALA A 39 -5.91 -12.46 -6.30
N THR A 40 -6.45 -12.10 -7.47
CA THR A 40 -7.53 -12.92 -8.07
C THR A 40 -6.93 -14.21 -8.64
N PRO A 41 -7.71 -15.30 -8.75
CA PRO A 41 -7.22 -16.59 -9.27
C PRO A 41 -6.52 -16.47 -10.64
N ASP A 42 -7.10 -15.66 -11.52
CA ASP A 42 -6.63 -15.44 -12.89
C ASP A 42 -5.57 -14.33 -13.00
N ALA A 43 -5.26 -13.61 -11.91
CA ALA A 43 -4.20 -12.63 -11.96
C ALA A 43 -2.84 -13.29 -12.12
N GLU A 44 -2.01 -12.70 -12.97
CA GLU A 44 -0.59 -13.03 -13.07
C GLU A 44 0.19 -12.55 -11.83
N TRP A 45 -0.33 -11.51 -11.15
CA TRP A 45 0.35 -10.76 -10.11
C TRP A 45 -0.54 -10.60 -8.87
N GLY A 46 0.09 -10.40 -7.71
CA GLY A 46 -0.58 -10.05 -6.46
C GLY A 46 -0.09 -8.72 -5.89
N THR A 47 -0.80 -8.27 -4.87
CA THR A 47 -0.43 -7.12 -4.04
C THR A 47 -0.20 -7.59 -2.61
N LEU A 48 0.91 -7.16 -2.02
CA LEU A 48 1.07 -7.27 -0.58
C LEU A 48 0.29 -6.14 0.09
N ILE A 49 -0.51 -6.46 1.09
CA ILE A 49 -1.30 -5.50 1.85
C ILE A 49 -0.77 -5.44 3.27
N TYR A 50 -0.16 -4.31 3.62
CA TYR A 50 0.35 -4.03 4.95
C TYR A 50 -0.64 -3.17 5.72
N ARG A 51 -1.20 -3.70 6.80
CA ARG A 51 -2.20 -3.00 7.63
C ARG A 51 -1.74 -2.92 9.07
N VAL A 52 -1.98 -1.75 9.66
CA VAL A 52 -1.73 -1.45 11.07
C VAL A 52 -3.03 -0.92 11.66
N TYR A 53 -3.56 -1.60 12.67
CA TYR A 53 -4.85 -1.28 13.28
C TYR A 53 -4.94 -1.78 14.71
N ARG A 54 -5.84 -1.19 15.49
CA ARG A 54 -6.36 -1.76 16.74
C ARG A 54 -7.80 -2.19 16.53
N VAL A 55 -8.33 -2.99 17.45
CA VAL A 55 -9.75 -3.37 17.44
C VAL A 55 -10.43 -2.71 18.63
N GLU A 56 -11.33 -1.77 18.37
CA GLU A 56 -12.12 -1.09 19.39
C GLU A 56 -13.60 -1.40 19.14
N ALA A 57 -14.27 -2.00 20.13
CA ALA A 57 -15.67 -2.43 20.01
C ALA A 57 -15.97 -3.27 18.75
N GLY A 58 -15.03 -4.14 18.36
CA GLY A 58 -15.15 -4.98 17.16
C GLY A 58 -14.86 -4.27 15.82
N VAL A 59 -14.51 -2.99 15.86
CA VAL A 59 -14.19 -2.18 14.67
C VAL A 59 -12.68 -2.03 14.54
N HIS A 60 -12.17 -2.20 13.31
CA HIS A 60 -10.77 -1.92 13.00
C HIS A 60 -10.56 -0.41 12.92
N VAL A 61 -9.78 0.11 13.85
CA VAL A 61 -9.41 1.52 13.93
C VAL A 61 -7.92 1.68 13.61
N PRO A 62 -7.53 2.71 12.84
CA PRO A 62 -6.13 2.96 12.54
C PRO A 62 -5.29 3.07 13.81
N CYS A 63 -4.07 2.56 13.73
CA CYS A 63 -3.10 2.62 14.81
C CYS A 63 -1.80 3.19 14.26
N SER A 64 -1.13 4.04 15.04
CA SER A 64 0.12 4.66 14.64
C SER A 64 1.28 3.90 15.27
N LEU A 65 2.33 3.67 14.49
CA LEU A 65 3.56 3.01 14.92
C LEU A 65 4.73 3.96 14.72
N SER A 66 5.84 3.71 15.41
CA SER A 66 7.09 4.40 15.10
C SER A 66 7.64 3.93 13.76
N VAL A 67 8.53 4.72 13.16
CA VAL A 67 9.27 4.33 11.95
C VAL A 67 10.01 3.02 12.15
N GLU A 68 10.64 2.84 13.31
CA GLU A 68 11.41 1.62 13.62
C GLU A 68 10.52 0.39 13.75
N ASP A 69 9.36 0.52 14.40
CA ASP A 69 8.40 -0.57 14.51
C ASP A 69 7.94 -1.03 13.12
N ILE A 70 7.64 -0.10 12.21
CA ILE A 70 7.28 -0.44 10.83
C ILE A 70 8.42 -1.18 10.14
N ARG A 71 9.65 -0.68 10.28
CA ARG A 71 10.81 -1.29 9.63
C ARG A 71 10.97 -2.74 10.07
N LEU A 72 10.96 -2.95 11.39
CA LEU A 72 11.14 -4.26 11.99
C LEU A 72 10.00 -5.22 11.63
N SER A 73 8.75 -4.79 11.77
CA SER A 73 7.60 -5.67 11.51
C SER A 73 7.41 -5.98 10.04
N LEU A 74 7.71 -5.03 9.15
CA LEU A 74 7.66 -5.30 7.71
C LEU A 74 8.79 -6.25 7.30
N ALA A 75 10.01 -6.07 7.80
CA ALA A 75 11.13 -6.97 7.51
C ALA A 75 10.80 -8.41 7.92
N GLN A 76 10.34 -8.62 9.16
CA GLN A 76 9.91 -9.93 9.65
C GLN A 76 8.76 -10.53 8.84
N ALA A 77 7.82 -9.70 8.38
CA ALA A 77 6.71 -10.18 7.57
C ALA A 77 7.15 -10.59 6.15
N LEU A 78 8.11 -9.88 5.55
CA LEU A 78 8.69 -10.22 4.25
C LEU A 78 9.59 -11.47 4.31
N GLU A 79 10.30 -11.69 5.42
CA GLU A 79 11.01 -12.96 5.65
C GLU A 79 10.04 -14.15 5.67
N ARG A 80 8.87 -13.99 6.30
CA ARG A 80 7.82 -15.02 6.27
C ARG A 80 7.25 -15.21 4.88
N TYR A 81 7.02 -14.11 4.15
CA TYR A 81 6.52 -14.15 2.77
C TYR A 81 7.42 -15.02 1.87
N ALA A 82 8.74 -14.90 1.98
CA ALA A 82 9.69 -15.71 1.21
C ALA A 82 9.56 -17.23 1.47
N GLY A 83 9.02 -17.62 2.62
CA GLY A 83 8.77 -19.03 2.97
C GLY A 83 7.41 -19.59 2.52
N VAL A 84 6.51 -18.76 1.97
CA VAL A 84 5.16 -19.21 1.56
C VAL A 84 5.16 -19.63 0.10
N SER A 85 4.90 -20.91 -0.16
CA SER A 85 4.79 -21.46 -1.52
C SER A 85 3.41 -21.24 -2.15
N GLY A 86 3.36 -21.14 -3.48
CA GLY A 86 2.10 -21.13 -4.24
C GLY A 86 1.43 -19.75 -4.35
N LEU A 87 2.10 -18.69 -3.90
CA LEU A 87 1.64 -17.32 -4.11
C LEU A 87 2.01 -16.80 -5.50
N LYS A 88 1.20 -15.90 -6.03
CA LYS A 88 1.52 -15.16 -7.25
C LYS A 88 2.66 -14.17 -6.98
N PRO A 89 3.55 -13.89 -7.96
CA PRO A 89 4.53 -12.80 -7.86
C PRO A 89 3.86 -11.48 -7.47
N VAL A 90 4.57 -10.62 -6.74
CA VAL A 90 4.01 -9.35 -6.26
C VAL A 90 4.53 -8.18 -7.08
N GLU A 91 3.63 -7.28 -7.47
CA GLU A 91 3.98 -6.05 -8.21
C GLU A 91 3.85 -4.79 -7.36
N SER A 92 3.25 -4.90 -6.17
CA SER A 92 3.11 -3.76 -5.28
C SER A 92 2.97 -4.14 -3.82
N LEU A 93 3.33 -3.17 -2.96
CA LEU A 93 3.01 -3.15 -1.54
C LEU A 93 2.04 -2.01 -1.26
N PHE A 94 0.80 -2.35 -0.90
CA PHE A 94 -0.18 -1.41 -0.41
C PHE A 94 0.06 -1.08 1.07
N ILE A 95 0.29 0.19 1.37
CA ILE A 95 0.57 0.68 2.74
C ILE A 95 -0.59 1.47 3.34
N GLY A 96 -1.73 1.54 2.66
CA GLY A 96 -2.91 2.22 3.19
C GLY A 96 -2.85 3.74 3.13
N ARG A 97 -3.63 4.37 4.02
CA ARG A 97 -3.74 5.84 4.14
C ARG A 97 -2.54 6.39 4.90
N LEU A 98 -1.96 7.47 4.40
CA LEU A 98 -0.77 8.10 4.95
C LEU A 98 -1.02 8.84 6.27
N GLU A 99 -2.24 9.32 6.52
CA GLU A 99 -2.64 10.00 7.78
C GLU A 99 -2.38 9.16 9.05
N ARG A 100 -2.17 7.84 8.89
CA ARG A 100 -1.95 6.89 9.99
C ARG A 100 -0.53 6.95 10.56
N TYR A 101 0.39 7.54 9.81
CA TYR A 101 1.81 7.60 10.13
C TYR A 101 2.13 9.00 10.68
N SER A 102 2.48 9.09 11.96
CA SER A 102 2.65 10.38 12.65
C SER A 102 3.70 11.29 11.98
N TRP A 103 4.82 10.72 11.52
CA TRP A 103 5.88 11.46 10.83
C TRP A 103 5.44 12.05 9.48
N VAL A 104 4.36 11.53 8.89
CA VAL A 104 3.86 12.01 7.60
C VAL A 104 3.13 13.34 7.76
N ALA A 105 2.37 13.49 8.84
CA ALA A 105 1.73 14.77 9.15
C ALA A 105 2.79 15.89 9.29
N GLU A 106 3.91 15.61 9.94
CA GLU A 106 5.04 16.54 10.05
C GLU A 106 5.64 16.86 8.68
N ALA A 107 5.95 15.83 7.87
CA ALA A 107 6.52 16.01 6.54
C ALA A 107 5.61 16.85 5.61
N PHE A 108 4.28 16.65 5.69
CA PHE A 108 3.32 17.46 4.94
C PHE A 108 3.22 18.89 5.48
N ALA A 109 3.24 19.06 6.81
CA ALA A 109 3.18 20.38 7.44
C ALA A 109 4.42 21.24 7.15
N SER A 110 5.59 20.61 6.99
CA SER A 110 6.86 21.27 6.69
C SER A 110 7.20 21.30 5.19
N MET A 111 6.27 20.93 4.31
CA MET A 111 6.52 20.89 2.87
C MET A 111 6.88 22.29 2.34
N PRO A 112 8.05 22.48 1.70
CA PRO A 112 8.44 23.75 1.08
C PRO A 112 7.44 24.19 0.00
N GLU A 113 7.35 25.50 -0.25
CA GLU A 113 6.42 26.04 -1.25
C GLU A 113 6.71 25.53 -2.68
N GLU A 114 7.99 25.32 -3.01
CA GLU A 114 8.38 24.73 -4.29
C GLU A 114 7.85 23.30 -4.47
N ASP A 115 7.95 22.49 -3.41
CA ASP A 115 7.42 21.13 -3.37
C ASP A 115 5.89 21.12 -3.42
N LEU A 116 5.22 22.06 -2.73
CA LEU A 116 3.76 22.21 -2.78
C LEU A 116 3.29 22.45 -4.23
N ARG A 117 3.99 23.33 -4.95
CA ARG A 117 3.68 23.62 -6.36
C ARG A 117 3.95 22.41 -7.25
N ALA A 118 5.09 21.75 -7.09
CA ALA A 118 5.42 20.55 -7.86
C ALA A 118 4.41 19.42 -7.60
N ALA A 119 4.04 19.22 -6.34
CA ALA A 119 3.12 18.19 -5.88
C ALA A 119 1.64 18.55 -6.13
N SER A 120 1.31 19.64 -6.82
CA SER A 120 -0.07 20.04 -7.13
C SER A 120 -0.76 19.11 -8.14
N THR A 121 0.03 18.42 -8.97
CA THR A 121 -0.46 17.42 -9.93
C THR A 121 -0.34 16.01 -9.37
N PHE A 122 -1.10 15.06 -9.93
CA PHE A 122 -0.99 13.64 -9.56
C PHE A 122 0.43 13.10 -9.77
N ALA A 123 1.01 13.33 -10.96
CA ALA A 123 2.36 12.88 -11.28
C ALA A 123 3.41 13.54 -10.37
N GLY A 124 3.28 14.85 -10.13
CA GLY A 124 4.19 15.57 -9.25
C GLY A 124 4.11 15.11 -7.80
N PHE A 125 2.92 14.81 -7.28
CA PHE A 125 2.75 14.24 -5.94
C PHE A 125 3.41 12.87 -5.82
N ASN A 126 3.22 11.99 -6.80
CA ASN A 126 3.84 10.65 -6.82
C ASN A 126 5.36 10.70 -6.95
N ALA A 127 5.90 11.65 -7.72
CA ALA A 127 7.33 11.88 -7.82
C ALA A 127 7.93 12.40 -6.50
N TRP A 128 7.25 13.38 -5.87
CA TRP A 128 7.67 13.94 -4.60
C TRP A 128 7.61 12.88 -3.49
N ILE A 129 6.46 12.22 -3.30
CA ILE A 129 6.28 11.24 -2.22
C ILE A 129 7.33 10.13 -2.31
N GLY A 130 7.65 9.65 -3.51
CA GLY A 130 8.63 8.59 -3.75
C GLY A 130 10.07 8.94 -3.37
N THR A 131 10.40 10.23 -3.24
CA THR A 131 11.75 10.69 -2.84
C THR A 131 11.82 11.20 -1.39
N THR A 132 10.68 11.25 -0.69
CA THR A 132 10.59 11.85 0.65
C THR A 132 10.84 10.87 1.80
N ALA A 133 10.95 11.40 3.02
CA ALA A 133 10.91 10.61 4.25
C ALA A 133 9.60 9.85 4.48
N VAL A 134 8.51 10.21 3.78
CA VAL A 134 7.16 9.70 4.07
C VAL A 134 7.09 8.18 3.89
N VAL A 135 7.49 7.68 2.73
CA VAL A 135 7.41 6.25 2.36
C VAL A 135 8.76 5.53 2.44
N ARG A 136 9.83 6.27 2.68
CA ARG A 136 11.21 5.73 2.76
C ARG A 136 11.38 4.56 3.74
N PRO A 137 10.76 4.53 4.94
CA PRO A 137 10.86 3.37 5.83
C PRO A 137 10.45 2.04 5.18
N PHE A 138 9.45 2.08 4.31
CA PHE A 138 8.97 0.90 3.59
C PHE A 138 9.89 0.53 2.43
N ILE A 139 10.34 1.53 1.65
CA ILE A 139 11.26 1.34 0.51
C ILE A 139 12.57 0.72 0.99
N GLU A 140 13.16 1.23 2.07
CA GLU A 140 14.42 0.72 2.62
C GLU A 140 14.32 -0.76 3.01
N VAL A 141 13.20 -1.17 3.63
CA VAL A 141 12.97 -2.57 4.00
C VAL A 141 12.77 -3.44 2.77
N LEU A 142 11.98 -2.98 1.79
CA LEU A 142 11.77 -3.71 0.53
C LEU A 142 13.10 -3.95 -0.20
N THR A 143 13.92 -2.91 -0.34
CA THR A 143 15.23 -3.00 -0.98
C THR A 143 16.19 -3.92 -0.20
N ALA A 144 16.18 -3.86 1.14
CA ALA A 144 16.97 -4.77 1.96
C ALA A 144 16.56 -6.25 1.80
N GLN A 145 15.29 -6.50 1.43
CA GLN A 145 14.74 -7.83 1.13
C GLN A 145 14.79 -8.15 -0.38
N ALA A 146 15.68 -7.49 -1.12
CA ALA A 146 15.91 -7.69 -2.56
C ALA A 146 14.71 -7.41 -3.48
N PHE A 147 13.68 -6.69 -3.01
CA PHE A 147 12.66 -6.15 -3.90
C PHE A 147 13.19 -4.91 -4.63
N ALA A 148 13.12 -4.92 -5.95
CA ALA A 148 13.43 -3.76 -6.76
C ALA A 148 12.22 -2.80 -6.76
N VAL A 149 12.41 -1.57 -6.29
CA VAL A 149 11.34 -0.56 -6.19
C VAL A 149 11.33 0.31 -7.45
N LYS A 150 10.20 0.33 -8.17
CA LYS A 150 10.00 1.14 -9.38
C LYS A 150 9.52 2.56 -9.11
N GLY A 151 8.81 2.75 -8.00
CA GLY A 151 8.23 4.04 -7.66
C GLY A 151 7.09 3.91 -6.66
N VAL A 152 6.26 4.95 -6.60
CA VAL A 152 5.12 5.03 -5.70
C VAL A 152 3.93 5.56 -6.47
N SER A 153 2.76 4.94 -6.25
CA SER A 153 1.48 5.42 -6.75
C SER A 153 0.59 5.71 -5.56
N CYS A 154 0.19 6.97 -5.42
CA CYS A 154 -0.75 7.40 -4.41
C CYS A 154 -1.99 8.00 -5.07
N GLU A 155 -3.15 7.57 -4.61
CA GLU A 155 -4.45 8.01 -5.10
C GLU A 155 -5.25 8.71 -3.98
N LYS A 156 -6.39 9.30 -4.35
CA LYS A 156 -7.34 9.92 -3.42
C LYS A 156 -6.66 10.92 -2.46
N VAL A 157 -5.73 11.71 -3.00
CA VAL A 157 -4.95 12.70 -2.25
C VAL A 157 -5.90 13.77 -1.70
N LEU A 158 -5.97 13.87 -0.38
CA LEU A 158 -6.73 14.92 0.31
C LEU A 158 -5.83 16.13 0.54
N ARG A 159 -6.37 17.33 0.30
CA ARG A 159 -5.62 18.58 0.40
C ARG A 159 -6.38 19.64 1.18
N LEU A 160 -5.62 20.51 1.84
CA LEU A 160 -6.11 21.76 2.41
C LEU A 160 -6.42 22.79 1.29
N PRO A 161 -7.13 23.88 1.61
CA PRO A 161 -7.41 24.95 0.64
C PRO A 161 -6.15 25.60 0.03
N ASP A 162 -5.02 25.56 0.72
CA ASP A 162 -3.72 26.04 0.24
C ASP A 162 -2.99 25.04 -0.69
N GLY A 163 -3.60 23.88 -0.97
CA GLY A 163 -3.05 22.82 -1.81
C GLY A 163 -2.19 21.79 -1.09
N ARG A 164 -1.89 22.00 0.20
CA ARG A 164 -1.06 21.09 1.00
C ARG A 164 -1.72 19.73 1.18
N PRO A 165 -1.03 18.61 0.93
CA PRO A 165 -1.59 17.29 1.18
C PRO A 165 -1.75 17.05 2.68
N VAL A 166 -2.81 16.33 3.05
CA VAL A 166 -3.04 15.88 4.43
C VAL A 166 -3.16 14.36 4.53
N ASP A 167 -3.49 13.72 3.42
CA ASP A 167 -3.58 12.26 3.33
C ASP A 167 -3.51 11.80 1.87
N ALA A 168 -3.15 10.54 1.66
CA ALA A 168 -3.28 9.83 0.40
C ALA A 168 -3.33 8.32 0.64
N LEU A 169 -3.88 7.59 -0.32
CA LEU A 169 -3.91 6.13 -0.34
C LEU A 169 -2.74 5.63 -1.20
N CYS A 170 -1.78 4.90 -0.64
CA CYS A 170 -0.50 4.68 -1.34
C CYS A 170 -0.11 3.21 -1.52
N TRP A 171 0.51 2.96 -2.68
CA TRP A 171 1.17 1.73 -3.09
C TRP A 171 2.63 2.02 -3.45
N ILE A 172 3.53 1.14 -3.02
CA ILE A 172 4.91 1.10 -3.49
C ILE A 172 4.94 0.10 -4.63
N LEU A 173 5.36 0.56 -5.80
CA LEU A 173 5.42 -0.23 -7.01
C LEU A 173 6.74 -1.00 -7.08
N LEU A 174 6.65 -2.28 -7.38
CA LEU A 174 7.78 -3.20 -7.40
C LEU A 174 8.07 -3.60 -8.85
N GLU A 175 9.34 -3.72 -9.18
CA GLU A 175 9.77 -4.50 -10.33
C GLU A 175 9.56 -5.96 -10.02
N PHE A 176 9.33 -6.71 -11.09
CA PHE A 176 9.04 -8.13 -11.04
C PHE A 176 10.16 -8.87 -10.31
N ALA A 177 9.93 -9.14 -9.02
CA ALA A 177 10.73 -10.09 -8.30
C ALA A 177 10.23 -11.47 -8.76
N SER A 178 11.01 -12.14 -9.60
CA SER A 178 10.96 -13.61 -9.57
C SER A 178 11.19 -13.98 -8.11
N THR A 179 10.19 -14.61 -7.47
CA THR A 179 10.32 -15.14 -6.12
C THR A 179 11.65 -15.88 -6.04
N PRO A 180 12.55 -15.56 -5.09
CA PRO A 180 13.81 -16.28 -4.96
C PRO A 180 13.60 -17.78 -4.70
#